data_AF-A0A9W9S2M0-F1
#
_entry.id   AF-A0A9W9S2M0-F1
#
_cell.length_a   1.000
_cell.length_b   1.000
_cell.length_c   1.000
_cell.angle_alpha   90.00
_cell.angle_beta   90.00
_cell.angle_gamma   90.00
#
_symmetry.space_group_name_H-M   'P 1'
#
loop_
_entity.id
_entity.type
_entity.pdbx_description
1 polymer ?
#
loop_
_entity_poly.entity_id
_entity_poly.type
_entity_poly.pdbx_seq_one_letter_code
_entity_poly.pdbx_strand_id
1 'polypeptide(L)'
;MSEARLQLQSIQDQGNFSDLERKIFKILNDVLQPGVTVDSTDAAKRIDALGTNSLAENGNQSESNIEGFLWSFWELVIEVMQHVPRHHQGQTRMVALLDSLSQISRGTTTIWGSEARLWKDLPLLGPCMRDNWISPTYNDSVPDSQLAEKWASLNSFAARLLAGDLARWINFGVWELSAALEEEIQDPTILDSNIAVAEEWIVHAGGRLLREARDDSKEDSSIKKSGSLYKGKEGLNLDRWQFWKKRFVYIWKQTSGDVSKRSHAVATKMDEIEGKSEGQIVETASVTSAQLVTDVDATNSAVRKGIRGAATDVRKPTPNITPDGSMRQPVSLDTPPEVPGYAASLEVQRLLSPANIDDFNDIWPHPFAAEELAGATNERLPVTPPFAPPNEALKKLADLQANILADLETVKYCKTADKCPEAINATYSITSQNVMVGRMLDHSTALIDILNHFQPHCTEGEVFNLSCDTPITMTLVSCYVSLVRIYRIIFSCIVDSLPFLLGIQHPTPQLFPGMHLGGFKLEARVDLQVQILVKISEDMLRSIETKFGLSDNVSVASENIPKPGKAAQLLRTMLDHETSEQPELYEPRGHCKPLRELLASLRDSDRGGRARR
;
A
#
# COMPACT_ATOMS: atom_id res chain seq x y z
N MET A 1 22.47 -41.11 -8.71
CA MET A 1 22.44 -40.92 -7.24
C MET A 1 20.99 -41.06 -6.80
N SER A 2 20.70 -41.81 -5.75
CA SER A 2 19.35 -41.88 -5.17
C SER A 2 18.99 -40.52 -4.59
N GLU A 3 17.81 -40.00 -4.90
CA GLU A 3 17.27 -38.79 -4.27
C GLU A 3 17.10 -39.02 -2.76
N ALA A 4 17.48 -38.03 -1.94
CA ALA A 4 17.40 -38.13 -0.48
C ALA A 4 15.94 -37.98 0.00
N ARG A 5 15.56 -38.67 1.08
CA ARG A 5 14.21 -38.49 1.67
C ARG A 5 14.10 -37.15 2.39
N LEU A 6 12.94 -36.51 2.28
CA LEU A 6 12.64 -35.25 2.95
C LEU A 6 12.25 -35.51 4.41
N GLN A 7 12.77 -34.69 5.32
CA GLN A 7 12.44 -34.73 6.75
C GLN A 7 11.43 -33.63 7.08
N LEU A 8 10.20 -33.76 6.57
CA LEU A 8 9.16 -32.74 6.77
C LEU A 8 8.43 -32.88 8.10
N GLN A 9 8.55 -34.03 8.79
CA GLN A 9 7.78 -34.33 10.00
C GLN A 9 7.96 -33.30 11.12
N SER A 10 9.13 -32.65 11.18
CA SER A 10 9.40 -31.58 12.16
C SER A 10 8.42 -30.41 12.06
N ILE A 11 7.85 -30.16 10.87
CA ILE A 11 6.84 -29.11 10.66
C ILE A 11 5.58 -29.45 11.46
N GLN A 12 5.08 -30.67 11.32
CA GLN A 12 3.91 -31.15 12.06
C GLN A 12 4.17 -31.25 13.57
N ASP A 13 5.40 -31.57 13.99
CA ASP A 13 5.75 -31.73 15.40
C ASP A 13 5.92 -30.38 16.13
N GLN A 14 6.21 -29.30 15.39
CA GLN A 14 6.36 -27.93 15.92
C GLN A 14 5.03 -27.16 15.94
N GLY A 15 4.07 -27.55 15.10
CA GLY A 15 2.76 -26.89 14.97
C GLY A 15 1.62 -27.61 15.72
N ASN A 16 0.66 -26.85 16.23
CA ASN A 16 -0.59 -27.42 16.75
C ASN A 16 -1.60 -27.66 15.60
N PHE A 17 -1.31 -28.64 14.75
CA PHE A 17 -2.13 -28.89 13.56
C PHE A 17 -3.53 -29.39 13.91
N SER A 18 -4.54 -28.80 13.28
CA SER A 18 -5.89 -29.32 13.18
C SER A 18 -5.94 -30.65 12.42
N ASP A 19 -7.03 -31.40 12.57
CA ASP A 19 -7.22 -32.65 11.83
C ASP A 19 -7.22 -32.46 10.30
N LEU A 20 -7.67 -31.29 9.83
CA LEU A 20 -7.63 -30.91 8.43
C LEU A 20 -6.18 -30.71 7.95
N GLU A 21 -5.40 -29.90 8.66
CA GLU A 21 -3.99 -29.65 8.32
C GLU A 21 -3.18 -30.95 8.37
N ARG A 22 -3.44 -31.86 9.31
CA ARG A 22 -2.79 -33.18 9.33
C ARG A 22 -3.08 -34.00 8.07
N LYS A 23 -4.32 -33.95 7.55
CA LYS A 23 -4.70 -34.64 6.31
C LYS A 23 -4.03 -34.02 5.09
N ILE A 24 -4.01 -32.69 5.00
CA ILE A 24 -3.33 -31.96 3.92
C ILE A 24 -1.83 -32.25 3.96
N PHE A 25 -1.20 -32.09 5.12
CA PHE A 25 0.23 -32.35 5.34
C PHE A 25 0.62 -33.74 4.89
N LYS A 26 -0.19 -34.76 5.25
CA LYS A 26 0.07 -36.14 4.84
C LYS A 26 0.09 -36.28 3.31
N ILE A 27 -0.85 -35.66 2.60
CA ILE A 27 -0.88 -35.72 1.13
C ILE A 27 0.34 -35.02 0.54
N LEU A 28 0.71 -33.84 1.06
CA LEU A 28 1.90 -33.10 0.64
C LEU A 28 3.17 -33.91 0.90
N ASN A 29 3.35 -34.48 2.09
CA ASN A 29 4.48 -35.32 2.39
C ASN A 29 4.52 -36.53 1.44
N ASP A 30 3.41 -37.23 1.25
CA ASP A 30 3.35 -38.42 0.39
C ASP A 30 3.71 -38.13 -1.08
N VAL A 31 3.36 -36.97 -1.63
CA VAL A 31 3.70 -36.62 -3.03
C VAL A 31 5.12 -36.07 -3.17
N LEU A 32 5.69 -35.48 -2.11
CA LEU A 32 7.00 -34.83 -2.18
C LEU A 32 8.17 -35.79 -1.92
N GLN A 33 7.95 -36.97 -1.34
CA GLN A 33 9.00 -37.96 -1.08
C GLN A 33 9.58 -38.55 -2.38
N PRO A 34 10.85 -39.02 -2.36
CA PRO A 34 11.46 -39.71 -3.49
C PRO A 34 10.87 -41.11 -3.68
N GLY A 35 10.70 -41.49 -4.95
CA GLY A 35 9.95 -42.68 -5.35
C GLY A 35 8.45 -42.38 -5.44
N VAL A 36 7.76 -42.94 -6.43
CA VAL A 36 6.33 -42.67 -6.63
C VAL A 36 5.53 -43.33 -5.50
N THR A 37 5.33 -42.60 -4.42
CA THR A 37 4.46 -42.98 -3.29
C THR A 37 3.01 -42.60 -3.59
N VAL A 38 2.76 -41.45 -4.24
CA VAL A 38 1.46 -41.00 -4.75
C VAL A 38 1.70 -40.15 -6.01
N ASP A 39 0.90 -40.35 -7.06
CA ASP A 39 0.96 -39.54 -8.29
C ASP A 39 0.36 -38.14 -8.08
N SER A 40 0.86 -37.12 -8.78
CA SER A 40 0.38 -35.73 -8.69
C SER A 40 -1.12 -35.59 -8.98
N THR A 41 -1.66 -36.39 -9.90
CA THR A 41 -3.10 -36.38 -10.23
C THR A 41 -3.94 -36.93 -9.09
N ASP A 42 -3.48 -38.02 -8.46
CA ASP A 42 -4.18 -38.65 -7.35
C ASP A 42 -4.11 -37.79 -6.09
N ALA A 43 -2.96 -37.16 -5.84
CA ALA A 43 -2.81 -36.18 -4.76
C ALA A 43 -3.72 -34.96 -4.98
N ALA A 44 -3.80 -34.43 -6.22
CA ALA A 44 -4.69 -33.32 -6.56
C ALA A 44 -6.16 -33.68 -6.28
N LYS A 45 -6.63 -34.86 -6.71
CA LYS A 45 -7.98 -35.34 -6.42
C LYS A 45 -8.26 -35.49 -4.91
N ARG A 46 -7.25 -35.89 -4.12
CA ARG A 46 -7.39 -36.00 -2.66
C ARG A 46 -7.52 -34.64 -2.00
N ILE A 47 -6.70 -33.65 -2.39
CA ILE A 47 -6.82 -32.26 -1.93
C ILE A 47 -8.18 -31.69 -2.29
N ASP A 48 -8.58 -31.88 -3.54
CA ASP A 48 -9.87 -31.46 -4.07
C ASP A 48 -11.06 -32.05 -3.30
N ALA A 49 -11.01 -33.35 -2.97
CA ALA A 49 -12.00 -34.01 -2.13
C ALA A 49 -12.05 -33.45 -0.71
N LEU A 50 -10.90 -33.11 -0.09
CA LEU A 50 -10.87 -32.46 1.22
C LEU A 50 -11.57 -31.10 1.18
N GLY A 51 -11.29 -30.27 0.18
CA GLY A 51 -11.97 -28.98 0.00
C GLY A 51 -13.48 -29.11 -0.23
N THR A 52 -13.93 -30.24 -0.81
CA THR A 52 -15.38 -30.50 -1.01
C THR A 52 -16.10 -30.87 0.26
N ASN A 53 -15.48 -31.68 1.10
CA ASN A 53 -16.11 -32.13 2.33
C ASN A 53 -16.33 -30.93 3.26
N SER A 54 -15.42 -29.95 3.23
CA SER A 54 -15.64 -28.63 3.83
C SER A 54 -16.89 -27.92 3.28
N LEU A 55 -17.24 -28.06 1.99
CA LEU A 55 -18.47 -27.50 1.44
C LEU A 55 -19.75 -28.24 1.89
N ALA A 56 -19.66 -29.54 2.20
CA ALA A 56 -20.82 -30.41 2.42
C ALA A 56 -21.28 -30.53 3.87
N GLU A 57 -20.43 -30.29 4.87
CA GLU A 57 -20.73 -30.59 6.28
C GLU A 57 -21.71 -29.61 6.96
N ASN A 58 -21.97 -28.41 6.43
CA ASN A 58 -22.85 -27.42 7.07
C ASN A 58 -23.75 -26.69 6.05
N GLY A 59 -24.95 -27.23 5.83
CA GLY A 59 -25.92 -26.80 4.81
C GLY A 59 -26.46 -25.37 4.85
N ASN A 60 -25.87 -24.44 5.61
CA ASN A 60 -26.29 -23.02 5.65
C ASN A 60 -25.11 -22.00 5.59
N GLN A 61 -23.83 -22.42 5.45
CA GLN A 61 -22.66 -21.51 5.38
C GLN A 61 -21.57 -22.01 4.41
N SER A 62 -21.94 -22.24 3.15
CA SER A 62 -21.07 -22.90 2.15
C SER A 62 -19.84 -22.09 1.72
N GLU A 63 -19.85 -20.76 1.71
CA GLU A 63 -18.73 -19.96 1.18
C GLU A 63 -17.60 -19.72 2.22
N SER A 64 -17.95 -19.59 3.51
CA SER A 64 -16.99 -19.38 4.60
C SER A 64 -16.03 -20.58 4.79
N ASN A 65 -16.45 -21.80 4.43
CA ASN A 65 -15.66 -23.00 4.68
C ASN A 65 -14.60 -23.30 3.61
N ILE A 66 -14.84 -22.92 2.35
CA ILE A 66 -13.83 -23.10 1.30
C ILE A 66 -12.71 -22.07 1.41
N GLU A 67 -13.03 -20.84 1.82
CA GLU A 67 -12.03 -19.80 2.07
C GLU A 67 -11.07 -20.23 3.19
N GLY A 68 -11.59 -20.68 4.33
CA GLY A 68 -10.79 -21.19 5.44
C GLY A 68 -9.93 -22.40 5.04
N PHE A 69 -10.49 -23.34 4.26
CA PHE A 69 -9.73 -24.47 3.72
C PHE A 69 -8.57 -24.01 2.82
N LEU A 70 -8.82 -23.06 1.91
CA LEU A 70 -7.80 -22.55 0.99
C LEU A 70 -6.67 -21.84 1.74
N TRP A 71 -6.99 -21.02 2.74
CA TRP A 71 -5.99 -20.40 3.63
C TRP A 71 -5.09 -21.45 4.27
N SER A 72 -5.68 -22.43 4.97
CA SER A 72 -4.92 -23.50 5.62
C SER A 72 -4.10 -24.32 4.62
N PHE A 73 -4.64 -24.55 3.42
CA PHE A 73 -3.94 -25.27 2.36
C PHE A 73 -2.71 -24.49 1.88
N TRP A 74 -2.86 -23.20 1.57
CA TRP A 74 -1.78 -22.39 1.02
C TRP A 74 -0.70 -22.06 2.04
N GLU A 75 -1.06 -21.73 3.28
CA GLU A 75 -0.10 -21.52 4.37
C GLU A 75 0.79 -22.75 4.54
N LEU A 76 0.17 -23.94 4.58
CA LEU A 76 0.90 -25.19 4.74
C LEU A 76 1.76 -25.53 3.52
N VAL A 77 1.28 -25.25 2.30
CA VAL A 77 2.08 -25.40 1.08
C VAL A 77 3.32 -24.51 1.15
N ILE A 78 3.18 -23.25 1.53
CA ILE A 78 4.30 -22.30 1.63
C ILE A 78 5.29 -22.75 2.69
N GLU A 79 4.82 -23.12 3.88
CA GLU A 79 5.66 -23.61 4.98
C GLU A 79 6.42 -24.89 4.59
N VAL A 80 5.75 -25.85 3.96
CA VAL A 80 6.38 -27.07 3.46
C VAL A 80 7.44 -26.74 2.42
N MET A 81 7.14 -25.86 1.46
CA MET A 81 8.08 -25.55 0.37
C MET A 81 9.30 -24.75 0.82
N GLN A 82 9.23 -24.02 1.93
CA GLN A 82 10.43 -23.47 2.60
C GLN A 82 11.38 -24.57 3.09
N HIS A 83 10.88 -25.76 3.40
CA HIS A 83 11.69 -26.89 3.90
C HIS A 83 12.09 -27.89 2.82
N VAL A 84 11.61 -27.75 1.59
CA VAL A 84 12.04 -28.58 0.45
C VAL A 84 13.26 -27.94 -0.20
N PRO A 85 14.47 -28.54 -0.11
CA PRO A 85 15.68 -27.92 -0.65
C PRO A 85 15.54 -27.55 -2.12
N ARG A 86 16.02 -26.35 -2.51
CA ARG A 86 15.86 -25.77 -3.86
C ARG A 86 16.26 -26.68 -5.04
N HIS A 87 17.19 -27.61 -4.84
CA HIS A 87 17.65 -28.57 -5.86
C HIS A 87 17.01 -29.98 -5.75
N HIS A 88 16.09 -30.17 -4.82
CA HIS A 88 15.38 -31.45 -4.61
C HIS A 88 14.21 -31.59 -5.59
N GLN A 89 13.91 -32.80 -6.11
CA GLN A 89 12.84 -32.96 -7.12
C GLN A 89 11.43 -32.78 -6.52
N GLY A 90 11.31 -32.79 -5.19
CA GLY A 90 10.10 -32.37 -4.48
C GLY A 90 9.59 -31.00 -4.95
N GLN A 91 10.49 -30.08 -5.30
CA GLN A 91 10.13 -28.79 -5.92
C GLN A 91 9.32 -28.98 -7.20
N THR A 92 9.79 -29.85 -8.10
CA THR A 92 9.09 -30.17 -9.35
C THR A 92 7.79 -30.93 -9.11
N ARG A 93 7.78 -31.87 -8.15
CA ARG A 93 6.57 -32.63 -7.79
C ARG A 93 5.46 -31.75 -7.23
N MET A 94 5.81 -30.70 -6.45
CA MET A 94 4.83 -29.72 -5.98
C MET A 94 4.21 -28.93 -7.12
N VAL A 95 5.02 -28.48 -8.08
CA VAL A 95 4.53 -27.76 -9.27
C VAL A 95 3.61 -28.66 -10.10
N ALA A 96 3.98 -29.92 -10.30
CA ALA A 96 3.14 -30.89 -10.99
C ALA A 96 1.82 -31.19 -10.27
N LEU A 97 1.83 -31.21 -8.92
CA LEU A 97 0.61 -31.29 -8.12
C LEU A 97 -0.30 -30.09 -8.39
N LEU A 98 0.22 -28.87 -8.33
CA LEU A 98 -0.58 -27.66 -8.54
C LEU A 98 -1.08 -27.52 -9.98
N ASP A 99 -0.28 -27.93 -10.96
CA ASP A 99 -0.75 -28.04 -12.34
C ASP A 99 -1.91 -29.02 -12.44
N SER A 100 -1.76 -30.24 -11.90
CA SER A 100 -2.82 -31.26 -11.89
C SER A 100 -4.08 -30.77 -11.18
N LEU A 101 -3.94 -30.03 -10.08
CA LEU A 101 -5.03 -29.40 -9.34
C LEU A 101 -5.72 -28.35 -10.21
N SER A 102 -4.96 -27.52 -10.93
CA SER A 102 -5.50 -26.47 -11.81
C SER A 102 -6.32 -26.99 -13.00
N GLN A 103 -6.14 -28.26 -13.37
CA GLN A 103 -6.93 -28.93 -14.40
C GLN A 103 -8.26 -29.48 -13.87
N ILE A 104 -8.49 -29.52 -12.55
CA ILE A 104 -9.74 -29.98 -11.98
C ILE A 104 -10.82 -28.91 -12.17
N SER A 105 -11.85 -29.26 -12.95
CA SER A 105 -12.99 -28.39 -13.24
C SER A 105 -14.06 -28.49 -12.16
N ARG A 106 -14.10 -27.52 -11.23
CA ARG A 106 -15.11 -27.43 -10.16
C ARG A 106 -16.14 -26.32 -10.29
N GLY A 107 -15.89 -25.32 -11.14
CA GLY A 107 -16.68 -24.11 -11.24
C GLY A 107 -16.02 -22.93 -10.53
N THR A 108 -16.81 -21.88 -10.28
CA THR A 108 -16.40 -20.66 -9.60
C THR A 108 -16.71 -20.72 -8.10
N THR A 109 -15.91 -20.02 -7.31
CA THR A 109 -16.16 -19.71 -5.91
C THR A 109 -16.01 -18.21 -5.72
N THR A 110 -16.76 -17.64 -4.79
CA THR A 110 -16.60 -16.25 -4.40
C THR A 110 -15.50 -16.17 -3.33
N ILE A 111 -14.44 -15.41 -3.59
CA ILE A 111 -13.37 -15.13 -2.63
C ILE A 111 -13.21 -13.62 -2.59
N TRP A 112 -13.37 -13.04 -1.40
CA TRP A 112 -13.38 -11.60 -1.20
C TRP A 112 -14.30 -10.83 -2.16
N GLY A 113 -15.44 -11.43 -2.51
CA GLY A 113 -16.45 -10.82 -3.38
C GLY A 113 -16.09 -10.86 -4.85
N SER A 114 -14.98 -11.51 -5.21
CA SER A 114 -14.58 -11.78 -6.59
C SER A 114 -14.83 -13.25 -6.92
N GLU A 115 -15.45 -13.52 -8.06
CA GLU A 115 -15.51 -14.88 -8.57
C GLU A 115 -14.11 -15.33 -9.02
N ALA A 116 -13.70 -16.50 -8.54
CA ALA A 116 -12.48 -17.17 -8.94
C ALA A 116 -12.78 -18.63 -9.25
N ARG A 117 -12.17 -19.19 -10.29
CA ARG A 117 -12.25 -20.62 -10.58
C ARG A 117 -11.36 -21.35 -9.57
N LEU A 118 -11.99 -22.15 -8.69
CA LEU A 118 -11.41 -22.66 -7.44
C LEU A 118 -10.00 -23.27 -7.58
N TRP A 119 -9.68 -23.89 -8.72
CA TRP A 119 -8.33 -24.39 -8.99
C TRP A 119 -7.64 -23.79 -10.18
N LYS A 120 -8.38 -23.26 -11.15
CA LYS A 120 -7.77 -22.67 -12.34
C LYS A 120 -7.09 -21.34 -12.04
N ASP A 121 -7.65 -20.56 -11.11
CA ASP A 121 -7.15 -19.24 -10.75
C ASP A 121 -6.33 -19.24 -9.44
N LEU A 122 -6.23 -20.40 -8.77
CA LEU A 122 -5.51 -20.58 -7.50
C LEU A 122 -5.83 -19.46 -6.48
N PRO A 123 -7.12 -19.23 -6.15
CA PRO A 123 -7.53 -18.14 -5.27
C PRO A 123 -6.83 -18.22 -3.92
N LEU A 124 -6.53 -17.06 -3.32
CA LEU A 124 -5.79 -16.89 -2.06
C LEU A 124 -4.30 -17.26 -2.08
N LEU A 125 -3.78 -17.98 -3.09
CA LEU A 125 -2.36 -18.31 -3.16
C LEU A 125 -1.47 -17.05 -3.21
N GLY A 126 -1.86 -16.05 -4.02
CA GLY A 126 -1.14 -14.78 -4.14
C GLY A 126 -1.01 -14.02 -2.81
N PRO A 127 -2.13 -13.75 -2.11
CA PRO A 127 -2.12 -13.18 -0.77
C PRO A 127 -1.27 -13.96 0.24
N CYS A 128 -1.49 -15.27 0.38
CA CYS A 128 -0.70 -16.11 1.28
C CYS A 128 0.80 -16.02 0.99
N MET A 129 1.16 -16.02 -0.30
CA MET A 129 2.55 -15.90 -0.73
C MET A 129 3.12 -14.54 -0.37
N ARG A 130 2.36 -13.44 -0.56
CA ARG A 130 2.80 -12.09 -0.21
C ARG A 130 3.03 -11.93 1.29
N ASP A 131 2.18 -12.49 2.14
CA ASP A 131 2.34 -12.44 3.60
C ASP A 131 3.59 -13.17 4.08
N ASN A 132 4.00 -14.21 3.34
CA ASN A 132 5.22 -14.97 3.60
C ASN A 132 6.45 -14.46 2.81
N TRP A 133 6.32 -13.38 2.03
CA TRP A 133 7.39 -12.86 1.18
C TRP A 133 8.30 -11.88 1.93
N ILE A 134 8.90 -12.34 3.02
CA ILE A 134 9.76 -11.54 3.90
C ILE A 134 11.21 -11.94 3.65
N SER A 135 11.95 -11.11 2.90
CA SER A 135 13.37 -11.36 2.66
C SER A 135 14.15 -11.33 3.99
N PRO A 136 15.01 -12.32 4.26
CA PRO A 136 15.79 -12.37 5.48
C PRO A 136 16.96 -11.36 5.46
N THR A 137 17.18 -10.69 4.32
CA THR A 137 18.14 -9.59 4.18
C THR A 137 17.49 -8.21 4.29
N TYR A 138 16.22 -8.14 4.69
CA TYR A 138 15.51 -6.87 4.85
C TYR A 138 16.22 -5.95 5.86
N ASN A 139 16.27 -4.65 5.55
CA ASN A 139 17.02 -3.64 6.32
C ASN A 139 18.48 -4.05 6.61
N ASP A 140 19.16 -4.60 5.60
CA ASP A 140 20.56 -5.02 5.67
C ASP A 140 20.85 -6.06 6.79
N SER A 141 19.84 -6.85 7.14
CA SER A 141 19.99 -7.94 8.11
C SER A 141 20.84 -9.07 7.53
N VAL A 142 21.77 -9.60 8.31
CA VAL A 142 22.58 -10.76 7.91
C VAL A 142 21.80 -12.05 8.25
N PRO A 143 21.39 -12.85 7.24
CA PRO A 143 20.62 -14.05 7.49
C PRO A 143 21.50 -15.17 8.03
N ASP A 144 20.95 -15.99 8.93
CA ASP A 144 21.58 -17.28 9.22
C ASP A 144 21.43 -18.25 8.03
N SER A 145 22.28 -19.28 8.01
CA SER A 145 22.33 -20.23 6.89
C SER A 145 21.03 -21.02 6.69
N GLN A 146 20.26 -21.30 7.74
CA GLN A 146 19.00 -22.04 7.60
C GLN A 146 17.92 -21.14 7.01
N LEU A 147 17.83 -19.90 7.49
CA LEU A 147 16.88 -18.92 6.99
C LEU A 147 17.15 -18.55 5.53
N ALA A 148 18.43 -18.39 5.15
CA ALA A 148 18.84 -18.17 3.76
C ALA A 148 18.42 -19.34 2.84
N GLU A 149 18.61 -20.59 3.29
CA GLU A 149 18.20 -21.76 2.49
C GLU A 149 16.69 -21.93 2.40
N LYS A 150 15.93 -21.61 3.46
CA LYS A 150 14.46 -21.57 3.42
C LYS A 150 13.96 -20.53 2.42
N TRP A 151 14.56 -19.34 2.45
CA TRP A 151 14.22 -18.25 1.54
C TRP A 151 14.52 -18.60 0.07
N ALA A 152 15.70 -19.17 -0.20
CA ALA A 152 16.05 -19.63 -1.53
C ALA A 152 15.13 -20.76 -2.01
N SER A 153 14.71 -21.67 -1.12
CA SER A 153 13.79 -22.77 -1.44
C SER A 153 12.38 -22.27 -1.82
N LEU A 154 11.87 -21.26 -1.10
CA LEU A 154 10.59 -20.64 -1.44
C LEU A 154 10.65 -19.88 -2.78
N ASN A 155 11.74 -19.14 -3.02
CA ASN A 155 11.97 -18.45 -4.30
C ASN A 155 12.09 -19.42 -5.47
N SER A 156 12.79 -20.52 -5.26
CA SER A 156 12.90 -21.62 -6.22
C SER A 156 11.53 -22.20 -6.59
N PHE A 157 10.64 -22.36 -5.62
CA PHE A 157 9.25 -22.77 -5.85
C PHE A 157 8.48 -21.72 -6.67
N ALA A 158 8.51 -20.45 -6.25
CA ALA A 158 7.82 -19.35 -6.92
C ALA A 158 8.27 -19.16 -8.38
N ALA A 159 9.58 -19.24 -8.63
CA ALA A 159 10.15 -19.13 -9.96
C ALA A 159 9.64 -20.24 -10.90
N ARG A 160 9.49 -21.47 -10.39
CA ARG A 160 8.92 -22.58 -11.17
C ARG A 160 7.44 -22.42 -11.44
N LEU A 161 6.67 -21.85 -10.52
CA LEU A 161 5.25 -21.51 -10.77
C LEU A 161 5.10 -20.45 -11.87
N LEU A 162 5.98 -19.44 -11.91
CA LEU A 162 6.03 -18.48 -13.00
C LEU A 162 6.41 -19.13 -14.33
N ALA A 163 7.39 -20.04 -14.31
CA ALA A 163 7.83 -20.75 -15.51
C ALA A 163 6.73 -21.65 -16.10
N GLY A 164 5.89 -22.24 -15.25
CA GLY A 164 4.75 -23.08 -15.63
C GLY A 164 3.45 -22.30 -15.91
N ASP A 165 3.48 -20.97 -15.94
CA ASP A 165 2.32 -20.10 -16.12
C ASP A 165 1.16 -20.35 -15.12
N LEU A 166 1.48 -20.91 -13.94
CA LEU A 166 0.52 -21.13 -12.86
C LEU A 166 0.32 -19.86 -12.03
N ALA A 167 1.32 -18.98 -11.96
CA ALA A 167 1.22 -17.68 -11.30
C ALA A 167 2.06 -16.61 -12.02
N ARG A 168 1.50 -15.43 -12.27
CA ARG A 168 2.16 -14.34 -13.03
C ARG A 168 3.13 -13.50 -12.18
N TRP A 169 3.77 -14.04 -11.14
CA TRP A 169 4.56 -13.29 -10.14
C TRP A 169 5.90 -12.72 -10.62
N ILE A 170 5.87 -12.00 -11.74
CA ILE A 170 7.02 -11.31 -12.34
C ILE A 170 7.58 -10.28 -11.36
N ASN A 171 6.72 -9.60 -10.61
CA ASN A 171 7.11 -8.62 -9.61
C ASN A 171 8.06 -9.22 -8.54
N PHE A 172 7.83 -10.45 -8.07
CA PHE A 172 8.71 -11.09 -7.10
C PHE A 172 10.10 -11.33 -7.69
N GLY A 173 10.18 -11.89 -8.90
CA GLY A 173 11.48 -12.06 -9.57
C GLY A 173 12.21 -10.74 -9.79
N VAL A 174 11.50 -9.68 -10.17
CA VAL A 174 12.11 -8.35 -10.31
C VAL A 174 12.63 -7.82 -8.98
N TRP A 175 11.88 -7.95 -7.89
CA TRP A 175 12.31 -7.49 -6.57
C TRP A 175 13.60 -8.17 -6.13
N GLU A 176 13.67 -9.49 -6.23
CA GLU A 176 14.85 -10.24 -5.79
C GLU A 176 16.07 -9.99 -6.70
N LEU A 177 15.87 -9.91 -8.03
CA LEU A 177 16.95 -9.54 -8.95
C LEU A 177 17.46 -8.13 -8.68
N SER A 178 16.57 -7.20 -8.34
CA SER A 178 16.95 -5.83 -7.98
C SER A 178 17.76 -5.80 -6.68
N ALA A 179 17.29 -6.49 -5.64
CA ALA A 179 18.01 -6.59 -4.35
C ALA A 179 19.41 -7.20 -4.50
N ALA A 180 19.58 -8.15 -5.42
CA ALA A 180 20.87 -8.80 -5.67
C ALA A 180 21.82 -7.99 -6.57
N LEU A 181 21.30 -7.24 -7.54
CA LEU A 181 22.11 -6.74 -8.67
C LEU A 181 22.08 -5.22 -8.80
N GLU A 182 21.06 -4.55 -8.28
CA GLU A 182 20.89 -3.10 -8.42
C GLU A 182 21.37 -2.33 -7.19
N GLU A 183 21.98 -3.01 -6.21
CA GLU A 183 22.63 -2.38 -5.06
C GLU A 183 24.14 -2.60 -5.10
N GLU A 184 24.86 -1.72 -4.38
CA GLU A 184 26.29 -1.88 -4.15
C GLU A 184 26.58 -3.17 -3.38
N ILE A 185 27.79 -3.72 -3.57
CA ILE A 185 28.20 -4.92 -2.84
C ILE A 185 28.35 -4.56 -1.35
N GLN A 186 27.47 -5.12 -0.53
CA GLN A 186 27.46 -4.97 0.93
C GLN A 186 28.23 -6.13 1.61
N ASP A 187 27.65 -6.69 2.66
CA ASP A 187 28.15 -7.86 3.40
C ASP A 187 28.20 -9.12 2.48
N PRO A 188 29.29 -9.92 2.54
CA PRO A 188 29.44 -11.12 1.72
C PRO A 188 28.33 -12.17 1.92
N THR A 189 27.77 -12.28 3.12
CA THR A 189 26.70 -13.24 3.46
C THR A 189 25.37 -12.80 2.87
N ILE A 190 25.07 -11.50 2.97
CA ILE A 190 23.90 -10.89 2.32
C ILE A 190 24.00 -11.07 0.80
N LEU A 191 25.18 -10.79 0.23
CA LEU A 191 25.43 -10.97 -1.19
C LEU A 191 25.24 -12.43 -1.62
N ASP A 192 25.80 -13.41 -0.89
CA ASP A 192 25.63 -14.83 -1.22
C ASP A 192 24.16 -15.25 -1.21
N SER A 193 23.41 -14.86 -0.18
CA SER A 193 21.98 -15.12 -0.06
C SER A 193 21.20 -14.52 -1.25
N ASN A 194 21.45 -13.26 -1.59
CA ASN A 194 20.74 -12.59 -2.67
C ASN A 194 21.09 -13.17 -4.05
N ILE A 195 22.37 -13.52 -4.28
CA ILE A 195 22.79 -14.16 -5.54
C ILE A 195 22.25 -15.59 -5.65
N ALA A 196 22.12 -16.33 -4.54
CA ALA A 196 21.43 -17.63 -4.54
C ALA A 196 19.97 -17.50 -5.01
N VAL A 197 19.25 -16.51 -4.50
CA VAL A 197 17.84 -16.29 -4.88
C VAL A 197 17.73 -15.83 -6.33
N ALA A 198 18.58 -14.89 -6.75
CA ALA A 198 18.60 -14.38 -8.11
C ALA A 198 18.93 -15.50 -9.13
N GLU A 199 19.82 -16.43 -8.78
CA GLU A 199 20.09 -17.64 -9.56
C GLU A 199 18.80 -18.44 -9.81
N GLU A 200 18.02 -18.72 -8.77
CA GLU A 200 16.79 -19.52 -8.89
C GLU A 200 15.78 -18.89 -9.87
N TRP A 201 15.60 -17.57 -9.83
CA TRP A 201 14.75 -16.84 -10.76
C TRP A 201 15.25 -16.92 -12.21
N ILE A 202 16.55 -16.76 -12.45
CA ILE A 202 17.10 -16.87 -13.81
C ILE A 202 17.04 -18.30 -14.32
N VAL A 203 17.43 -19.28 -13.51
CA VAL A 203 17.50 -20.69 -13.90
C VAL A 203 16.11 -21.25 -14.23
N HIS A 204 15.11 -20.92 -13.42
CA HIS A 204 13.78 -21.49 -13.57
C HIS A 204 12.83 -20.60 -14.38
N ALA A 205 12.83 -19.29 -14.16
CA ALA A 205 11.89 -18.37 -14.78
C ALA A 205 12.51 -17.43 -15.82
N GLY A 206 13.83 -17.44 -16.04
CA GLY A 206 14.51 -16.47 -16.89
C GLY A 206 13.99 -16.40 -18.32
N GLY A 207 13.57 -17.53 -18.89
CA GLY A 207 12.92 -17.55 -20.21
C GLY A 207 11.57 -16.82 -20.23
N ARG A 208 10.77 -16.92 -19.17
CA ARG A 208 9.50 -16.19 -19.04
C ARG A 208 9.74 -14.70 -18.76
N LEU A 209 10.72 -14.37 -17.91
CA LEU A 209 11.12 -12.99 -17.63
C LEU A 209 11.64 -12.28 -18.88
N LEU A 210 12.49 -12.92 -19.68
CA LEU A 210 13.00 -12.34 -20.93
C LEU A 210 11.87 -12.11 -21.96
N ARG A 211 10.89 -13.02 -22.04
CA ARG A 211 9.70 -12.80 -22.89
C ARG A 211 8.92 -11.57 -22.46
N GLU A 212 8.69 -11.39 -21.15
CA GLU A 212 7.99 -10.21 -20.64
C GLU A 212 8.83 -8.94 -20.86
N ALA A 213 10.15 -9.00 -20.68
CA ALA A 213 11.06 -7.87 -20.87
C ALA A 213 11.12 -7.35 -22.32
N ARG A 214 10.67 -8.14 -23.30
CA ARG A 214 10.55 -7.78 -24.71
C ARG A 214 9.17 -7.22 -25.07
N ASP A 215 8.19 -7.40 -24.20
CA ASP A 215 6.81 -6.97 -24.42
C ASP A 215 6.64 -5.52 -23.96
N ASP A 216 7.07 -4.58 -24.80
CA ASP A 216 7.01 -3.13 -24.54
C ASP A 216 5.56 -2.59 -24.47
N SER A 217 4.55 -3.42 -24.75
CA SER A 217 3.14 -3.03 -24.75
C SER A 217 2.52 -2.96 -23.35
N LYS A 218 3.19 -3.51 -22.33
CA LYS A 218 2.68 -3.61 -20.95
C LYS A 218 3.47 -2.71 -20.01
N GLU A 219 2.95 -1.50 -19.81
CA GLU A 219 3.44 -0.60 -18.77
C GLU A 219 2.88 -1.05 -17.41
N ASP A 220 3.52 -2.04 -16.79
CA ASP A 220 3.11 -2.52 -15.47
C ASP A 220 3.63 -1.55 -14.38
N SER A 221 2.81 -0.55 -14.09
CA SER A 221 3.07 0.49 -13.07
C SER A 221 3.23 -0.03 -11.64
N SER A 222 3.08 -1.34 -11.40
CA SER A 222 3.33 -1.99 -10.10
C SER A 222 4.82 -2.34 -9.86
N ILE A 223 5.67 -2.31 -10.90
CA ILE A 223 7.07 -2.73 -10.85
C ILE A 223 8.00 -1.50 -10.77
N LYS A 224 7.86 -0.71 -9.69
CA LYS A 224 8.50 0.63 -9.59
C LYS A 224 9.85 0.70 -8.90
N LYS A 225 10.21 -0.25 -8.02
CA LYS A 225 11.50 -0.15 -7.31
C LYS A 225 12.64 -0.61 -8.20
N SER A 226 13.40 0.37 -8.68
CA SER A 226 14.78 0.16 -9.14
C SER A 226 15.72 0.39 -7.97
N GLY A 227 16.73 -0.47 -7.82
CA GLY A 227 17.80 -0.28 -6.86
C GLY A 227 18.73 0.86 -7.27
N SER A 228 19.60 1.26 -6.35
CA SER A 228 20.42 2.48 -6.47
C SER A 228 21.33 2.52 -7.72
N LEU A 229 21.74 1.39 -8.28
CA LEU A 229 22.67 1.28 -9.41
C LEU A 229 22.01 1.32 -10.79
N TYR A 230 20.74 0.95 -10.92
CA TYR A 230 20.04 0.96 -12.20
C TYR A 230 19.36 2.33 -12.41
N LYS A 231 19.70 2.99 -13.52
CA LYS A 231 19.20 4.35 -13.87
C LYS A 231 18.35 4.36 -15.14
N GLY A 232 17.96 3.19 -15.64
CA GLY A 232 17.13 3.05 -16.84
C GLY A 232 15.63 3.19 -16.54
N LYS A 233 14.80 2.81 -17.53
CA LYS A 233 13.33 2.86 -17.41
C LYS A 233 12.84 1.92 -16.30
N GLU A 234 11.87 2.37 -15.50
CA GLU A 234 11.19 1.54 -14.51
C GLU A 234 10.51 0.31 -15.16
N GLY A 235 10.24 -0.71 -14.34
CA GLY A 235 9.66 -1.97 -14.80
C GLY A 235 10.69 -3.00 -15.29
N LEU A 236 10.19 -4.09 -15.86
CA LEU A 236 10.99 -5.14 -16.48
C LEU A 236 11.10 -4.85 -17.99
N ASN A 237 12.32 -4.59 -18.46
CA ASN A 237 12.61 -4.29 -19.86
C ASN A 237 13.97 -4.87 -20.27
N LEU A 238 14.25 -4.88 -21.58
CA LEU A 238 15.47 -5.48 -22.11
C LEU A 238 16.75 -4.80 -21.60
N ASP A 239 16.74 -3.47 -21.42
CA ASP A 239 17.90 -2.75 -20.88
C ASP A 239 18.21 -3.17 -19.45
N ARG A 240 17.17 -3.36 -18.62
CA ARG A 240 17.29 -3.84 -17.24
C ARG A 240 17.78 -5.29 -17.19
N TRP A 241 17.26 -6.15 -18.06
CA TRP A 241 17.77 -7.52 -18.22
C TRP A 241 19.26 -7.55 -18.57
N GLN A 242 19.69 -6.75 -19.55
CA GLN A 242 21.10 -6.64 -19.92
C GLN A 242 21.96 -6.05 -18.80
N PHE A 243 21.42 -5.11 -18.02
CA PHE A 243 22.07 -4.58 -16.83
C PHE A 243 22.32 -5.68 -15.80
N TRP A 244 21.31 -6.49 -15.46
CA TRP A 244 21.44 -7.62 -14.53
C TRP A 244 22.52 -8.61 -14.98
N LYS A 245 22.52 -8.98 -16.27
CA LYS A 245 23.57 -9.86 -16.82
C LYS A 245 24.97 -9.27 -16.62
N LYS A 246 25.16 -7.98 -16.91
CA LYS A 246 26.45 -7.27 -16.68
C LYS A 246 26.83 -7.26 -15.19
N ARG A 247 25.86 -7.13 -14.28
CA ARG A 247 26.09 -7.16 -12.83
C ARG A 247 26.56 -8.53 -12.34
N PHE A 248 25.97 -9.63 -12.81
CA PHE A 248 26.51 -10.96 -12.51
C PHE A 248 27.96 -11.13 -12.99
N VAL A 249 28.29 -10.66 -14.21
CA VAL A 249 29.67 -10.70 -14.71
C VAL A 249 30.61 -9.84 -13.86
N TYR A 250 30.15 -8.69 -13.38
CA TYR A 250 30.91 -7.85 -12.47
C TYR A 250 31.17 -8.58 -11.14
N ILE A 251 30.12 -9.11 -10.50
CA ILE A 251 30.22 -9.80 -9.20
C ILE A 251 31.14 -11.01 -9.31
N TRP A 252 31.04 -11.79 -10.38
CA TRP A 252 31.96 -12.89 -10.67
C TRP A 252 33.43 -12.45 -10.61
N LYS A 253 33.77 -11.30 -11.21
CA LYS A 253 35.14 -10.77 -11.27
C LYS A 253 35.61 -10.16 -9.95
N GLN A 254 34.70 -9.63 -9.14
CA GLN A 254 35.04 -8.94 -7.89
C GLN A 254 35.04 -9.86 -6.66
N THR A 255 34.42 -11.04 -6.75
CA THR A 255 34.28 -11.96 -5.63
C THR A 255 35.09 -13.23 -5.86
N SER A 256 35.17 -14.08 -4.83
CA SER A 256 35.80 -15.41 -4.88
C SER A 256 34.86 -16.46 -4.27
N GLY A 257 35.21 -17.74 -4.38
CA GLY A 257 34.41 -18.81 -3.81
C GLY A 257 33.10 -19.07 -4.56
N ASP A 258 32.07 -19.48 -3.83
CA ASP A 258 30.83 -19.98 -4.44
C ASP A 258 29.97 -18.87 -5.04
N VAL A 259 29.95 -17.67 -4.44
CA VAL A 259 29.30 -16.48 -5.03
C VAL A 259 29.85 -16.17 -6.43
N SER A 260 31.17 -16.25 -6.59
CA SER A 260 31.84 -16.01 -7.87
C SER A 260 31.46 -17.06 -8.91
N LYS A 261 31.50 -18.35 -8.55
CA LYS A 261 31.10 -19.46 -9.43
C LYS A 261 29.64 -19.35 -9.84
N ARG A 262 28.74 -19.08 -8.89
CA ARG A 262 27.31 -18.92 -9.12
C ARG A 262 27.03 -17.76 -10.06
N SER A 263 27.62 -16.60 -9.80
CA SER A 263 27.45 -15.42 -10.66
C SER A 263 27.88 -15.69 -12.11
N HIS A 264 28.98 -16.41 -12.31
CA HIS A 264 29.44 -16.82 -13.64
C HIS A 264 28.48 -17.78 -14.33
N ALA A 265 28.01 -18.80 -13.60
CA ALA A 265 27.06 -19.79 -14.11
C ALA A 265 25.73 -19.14 -14.51
N VAL A 266 25.22 -18.21 -13.69
CA VAL A 266 23.98 -17.46 -13.98
C VAL A 266 24.14 -16.56 -15.20
N ALA A 267 25.25 -15.82 -15.32
CA ALA A 267 25.50 -15.01 -16.51
C ALA A 267 25.54 -15.86 -17.79
N THR A 268 26.22 -17.01 -17.74
CA THR A 268 26.25 -17.99 -18.85
C THR A 268 24.83 -18.50 -19.16
N LYS A 269 24.02 -18.74 -18.12
CA LYS A 269 22.64 -19.18 -18.29
C LYS A 269 21.78 -18.12 -18.98
N MET A 270 21.98 -16.85 -18.68
CA MET A 270 21.28 -15.76 -19.36
C MET A 270 21.64 -15.72 -20.85
N ASP A 271 22.90 -15.93 -21.22
CA ASP A 271 23.32 -16.04 -22.63
C ASP A 271 22.64 -17.23 -23.34
N GLU A 272 22.52 -18.39 -22.68
CA GLU A 272 21.77 -19.54 -23.23
C GLU A 272 20.29 -19.22 -23.45
N ILE A 273 19.66 -18.51 -22.51
CA ILE A 273 18.24 -18.13 -22.59
C ILE A 273 18.02 -17.18 -23.76
N GLU A 274 18.91 -16.18 -23.92
CA GLU A 274 18.89 -15.26 -25.05
C GLU A 274 19.04 -16.01 -26.38
N GLY A 275 20.04 -16.89 -26.52
CA GLY A 275 20.26 -17.66 -27.74
C GLY A 275 19.11 -18.62 -28.09
N LYS A 276 18.50 -19.29 -27.11
CA LYS A 276 17.32 -20.15 -27.33
C LYS A 276 16.10 -19.35 -27.78
N SER A 277 15.93 -18.16 -27.21
CA SER A 277 14.83 -17.27 -27.58
C SER A 277 14.97 -16.72 -29.00
N GLU A 278 16.20 -16.49 -29.48
CA GLU A 278 16.47 -16.08 -30.86
C GLU A 278 16.21 -17.23 -31.84
N GLY A 279 16.60 -18.47 -31.49
CA GLY A 279 16.31 -19.66 -32.30
C GLY A 279 14.81 -19.92 -32.49
N GLN A 280 13.99 -19.67 -31.47
CA GLN A 280 12.53 -19.86 -31.55
C GLN A 280 11.84 -18.77 -32.40
N ILE A 281 12.42 -17.55 -32.46
CA ILE A 281 11.97 -16.48 -33.36
C ILE A 281 12.35 -16.79 -34.81
N VAL A 282 13.53 -17.37 -35.05
CA VAL A 282 13.95 -17.80 -36.40
C VAL A 282 13.12 -18.98 -36.90
N GLU A 283 12.76 -19.94 -36.03
CA GLU A 283 11.94 -21.10 -36.41
C GLU A 283 10.50 -20.67 -36.74
N THR A 284 9.92 -19.75 -35.97
CA THR A 284 8.63 -19.12 -36.27
C THR A 284 8.69 -18.23 -37.51
N ALA A 285 9.78 -17.50 -37.77
CA ALA A 285 9.99 -16.76 -39.02
C ALA A 285 10.18 -17.68 -40.25
N SER A 286 10.75 -18.87 -40.07
CA SER A 286 10.89 -19.87 -41.13
C SER A 286 9.59 -20.59 -41.48
N VAL A 287 8.60 -20.59 -40.58
CA VAL A 287 7.23 -21.09 -40.86
C VAL A 287 6.38 -20.04 -41.58
N THR A 288 6.73 -18.75 -41.53
CA THR A 288 6.02 -17.66 -42.23
C THR A 288 6.65 -17.25 -43.56
N SER A 289 7.69 -17.95 -44.04
CA SER A 289 8.41 -17.61 -45.28
C SER A 289 7.91 -18.34 -46.53
N ALA A 290 6.69 -18.89 -46.51
CA ALA A 290 6.05 -19.54 -47.65
C ALA A 290 4.78 -18.80 -48.13
N GLN A 291 4.82 -17.46 -48.18
CA GLN A 291 3.90 -16.64 -48.99
C GLN A 291 4.36 -15.18 -48.93
N LEU A 292 5.05 -14.73 -49.99
CA LEU A 292 5.07 -13.38 -50.55
C LEU A 292 6.30 -13.27 -51.49
N VAL A 293 6.25 -14.01 -52.59
CA VAL A 293 6.94 -13.63 -53.82
C VAL A 293 5.89 -12.92 -54.66
N THR A 294 5.91 -11.59 -54.64
CA THR A 294 5.57 -10.62 -55.70
C THR A 294 5.32 -9.27 -55.02
N ASP A 295 6.33 -8.41 -55.08
CA ASP A 295 6.26 -6.93 -55.10
C ASP A 295 7.49 -6.32 -54.41
N VAL A 296 8.65 -6.54 -55.03
CA VAL A 296 9.85 -5.73 -54.81
C VAL A 296 10.34 -5.29 -56.19
N ASP A 297 9.64 -4.33 -56.80
CA ASP A 297 10.15 -3.66 -58.01
C ASP A 297 9.71 -2.18 -58.17
N ALA A 298 9.13 -1.56 -57.13
CA ALA A 298 8.62 -0.18 -57.26
C ALA A 298 9.40 0.92 -56.50
N THR A 299 10.44 0.59 -55.72
CA THR A 299 11.05 1.60 -54.82
C THR A 299 12.57 1.73 -54.91
N ASN A 300 13.18 1.34 -56.04
CA ASN A 300 14.61 1.54 -56.31
C ASN A 300 14.92 2.51 -57.47
N SER A 301 13.98 3.38 -57.83
CA SER A 301 14.15 4.41 -58.88
C SER A 301 13.88 5.83 -58.38
N ALA A 302 14.62 6.30 -57.37
CA ALA A 302 14.68 7.75 -57.07
C ALA A 302 15.94 8.23 -56.31
N VAL A 303 17.02 7.44 -56.20
CA VAL A 303 18.29 7.85 -55.53
C VAL A 303 19.47 7.97 -56.51
N ARG A 304 19.19 8.14 -57.81
CA ARG A 304 20.23 8.48 -58.82
C ARG A 304 19.88 9.77 -59.57
N LYS A 305 20.05 10.91 -58.88
CA LYS A 305 20.44 12.23 -59.43
C LYS A 305 20.46 13.24 -58.27
N GLY A 306 21.64 13.53 -57.71
CA GLY A 306 22.22 14.85 -57.92
C GLY A 306 23.10 15.25 -56.74
N ILE A 307 24.41 15.05 -56.88
CA ILE A 307 25.45 15.65 -56.02
C ILE A 307 26.23 16.67 -56.88
N ARG A 308 26.53 17.85 -56.30
CA ARG A 308 27.56 18.89 -56.61
C ARG A 308 26.95 20.26 -56.94
N GLY A 309 27.10 21.29 -56.10
CA GLY A 309 28.25 22.21 -55.89
C GLY A 309 27.63 23.61 -55.59
N ALA A 310 28.21 24.62 -54.94
CA ALA A 310 29.57 25.06 -54.63
C ALA A 310 29.55 26.08 -53.44
N ALA A 311 30.73 26.52 -53.01
CA ALA A 311 31.05 27.27 -51.77
C ALA A 311 31.20 28.81 -51.92
N THR A 312 31.55 29.47 -50.79
CA THR A 312 32.07 30.87 -50.53
C THR A 312 31.00 31.97 -50.34
N ASP A 313 31.08 33.00 -49.48
CA ASP A 313 32.19 33.72 -48.80
C ASP A 313 31.67 34.60 -47.60
N VAL A 314 32.61 35.26 -46.90
CA VAL A 314 32.67 35.94 -45.59
C VAL A 314 32.20 37.43 -45.52
N ARG A 315 31.60 37.92 -44.38
CA ARG A 315 31.93 39.16 -43.55
C ARG A 315 30.76 39.74 -42.69
N LYS A 316 31.10 40.19 -41.45
CA LYS A 316 30.35 41.05 -40.45
C LYS A 316 30.27 42.56 -40.88
N PRO A 317 29.70 43.58 -40.14
CA PRO A 317 29.22 43.70 -38.74
C PRO A 317 27.93 44.56 -38.45
N THR A 318 27.61 44.73 -37.15
CA THR A 318 26.61 45.55 -36.40
C THR A 318 26.68 47.09 -36.61
N PRO A 319 25.67 47.93 -36.22
CA PRO A 319 25.56 48.47 -34.83
C PRO A 319 24.14 48.87 -34.29
N ASN A 320 24.14 49.19 -32.98
CA ASN A 320 23.11 49.74 -32.06
C ASN A 320 22.48 51.09 -32.48
N ILE A 321 21.37 51.49 -31.83
CA ILE A 321 21.13 52.80 -31.14
C ILE A 321 19.73 52.82 -30.44
N THR A 322 19.72 53.20 -29.15
CA THR A 322 18.61 53.72 -28.29
C THR A 322 18.77 55.25 -28.13
N PRO A 323 18.12 56.03 -27.21
CA PRO A 323 16.78 56.05 -26.57
C PRO A 323 16.13 57.48 -26.58
N ASP A 324 14.90 57.66 -26.06
CA ASP A 324 14.41 58.89 -25.34
C ASP A 324 13.00 58.59 -24.78
N GLY A 325 12.45 59.09 -23.66
CA GLY A 325 12.87 60.06 -22.65
C GLY A 325 11.70 60.40 -21.69
N SER A 326 12.06 60.76 -20.45
CA SER A 326 11.38 61.63 -19.45
C SER A 326 10.00 61.21 -18.85
N MET A 327 9.77 60.94 -17.55
CA MET A 327 10.09 61.58 -16.25
C MET A 327 9.03 62.60 -15.74
N ARG A 328 8.43 62.28 -14.56
CA ARG A 328 7.98 63.12 -13.41
C ARG A 328 6.51 62.99 -12.93
N GLN A 329 6.38 62.67 -11.63
CA GLN A 329 5.24 62.78 -10.69
C GLN A 329 5.06 64.26 -10.18
N PRO A 330 4.33 64.67 -9.08
CA PRO A 330 3.60 63.93 -7.99
C PRO A 330 2.36 64.60 -7.29
N VAL A 331 1.82 63.93 -6.22
CA VAL A 331 0.99 64.36 -5.02
C VAL A 331 -0.45 64.93 -5.26
N SER A 332 -1.52 64.85 -4.42
CA SER A 332 -1.74 64.62 -2.96
C SER A 332 -3.24 64.41 -2.58
N LEU A 333 -3.47 63.80 -1.40
CA LEU A 333 -4.58 63.81 -0.39
C LEU A 333 -6.03 64.28 -0.71
N ASP A 334 -7.05 63.51 -0.26
CA ASP A 334 -7.99 63.92 0.81
C ASP A 334 -8.98 62.80 1.28
N THR A 335 -9.46 62.93 2.52
CA THR A 335 -10.16 61.96 3.41
C THR A 335 -11.72 62.16 3.41
N PRO A 336 -12.55 61.27 4.02
CA PRO A 336 -14.01 61.10 3.85
C PRO A 336 -14.85 61.92 4.87
N PRO A 337 -16.21 61.93 4.84
CA PRO A 337 -17.10 60.98 5.58
C PRO A 337 -18.45 60.70 4.83
N GLU A 338 -19.41 59.84 5.19
CA GLU A 338 -20.30 59.79 6.37
C GLU A 338 -21.16 58.50 6.37
N VAL A 339 -21.57 58.07 7.58
CA VAL A 339 -22.58 57.04 7.89
C VAL A 339 -23.81 57.77 8.49
N PRO A 340 -25.06 57.31 8.26
CA PRO A 340 -25.88 56.79 9.38
C PRO A 340 -26.80 55.63 8.92
N GLY A 341 -27.16 54.61 9.69
CA GLY A 341 -27.36 54.48 11.14
C GLY A 341 -28.79 53.95 11.36
N TYR A 342 -28.95 52.80 12.04
CA TYR A 342 -30.14 52.49 12.82
C TYR A 342 -29.75 51.56 13.98
N ALA A 343 -30.12 52.00 15.17
CA ALA A 343 -29.82 51.39 16.44
C ALA A 343 -31.07 50.72 17.06
N ALA A 344 -30.78 49.82 18.00
CA ALA A 344 -31.59 49.39 19.14
C ALA A 344 -32.74 48.39 18.91
N SER A 345 -32.64 47.19 19.49
CA SER A 345 -33.25 46.94 20.81
C SER A 345 -32.79 45.63 21.45
N LEU A 346 -32.86 45.62 22.79
CA LEU A 346 -32.73 44.51 23.75
C LEU A 346 -33.54 43.26 23.30
N GLU A 347 -33.27 42.01 23.73
CA GLU A 347 -33.28 41.59 25.14
C GLU A 347 -32.82 40.11 25.28
N VAL A 348 -32.30 39.80 26.47
CA VAL A 348 -31.85 38.48 26.92
C VAL A 348 -33.03 37.53 27.10
N GLN A 349 -33.03 36.38 26.42
CA GLN A 349 -33.69 35.18 26.92
C GLN A 349 -32.70 34.02 26.99
N ARG A 350 -32.30 33.71 28.22
CA ARG A 350 -31.74 32.42 28.62
C ARG A 350 -32.84 31.35 28.50
N LEU A 351 -32.62 30.35 27.65
CA LEU A 351 -33.26 29.04 27.78
C LEU A 351 -32.20 27.94 27.53
N LEU A 352 -31.70 27.41 28.65
CA LEU A 352 -31.51 26.00 28.99
C LEU A 352 -30.97 25.02 27.90
N SER A 353 -29.81 24.41 28.17
CA SER A 353 -29.43 23.08 27.62
C SER A 353 -30.34 21.97 28.16
N PRO A 354 -30.32 20.73 27.62
CA PRO A 354 -29.65 20.23 26.41
C PRO A 354 -30.66 19.60 25.42
N ALA A 355 -30.44 19.73 24.11
CA ALA A 355 -31.13 18.89 23.14
C ALA A 355 -30.09 18.03 22.42
N ASN A 356 -30.32 16.73 22.53
CA ASN A 356 -29.73 15.63 21.79
C ASN A 356 -29.63 16.00 20.29
N ILE A 357 -28.43 15.92 19.71
CA ILE A 357 -28.22 16.08 18.25
C ILE A 357 -27.77 14.73 17.72
N ASP A 358 -28.71 13.79 17.70
CA ASP A 358 -28.65 12.59 16.88
C ASP A 358 -29.16 12.98 15.48
N ASP A 359 -28.34 13.67 14.68
CA ASP A 359 -28.38 13.66 13.21
C ASP A 359 -27.30 14.60 12.64
N PHE A 360 -26.15 14.04 12.26
CA PHE A 360 -25.06 14.77 11.60
C PHE A 360 -24.81 14.30 10.15
N ASN A 361 -25.59 13.34 9.63
CA ASN A 361 -25.43 12.79 8.28
C ASN A 361 -25.84 13.76 7.16
N ASP A 362 -26.51 14.87 7.45
CA ASP A 362 -27.07 15.78 6.43
C ASP A 362 -26.23 17.03 6.11
N ILE A 363 -25.00 17.16 6.65
CA ILE A 363 -24.23 18.43 6.54
C ILE A 363 -23.14 18.38 5.44
N TRP A 364 -22.76 17.21 4.91
CA TRP A 364 -21.69 17.10 3.90
C TRP A 364 -22.09 16.22 2.71
N PRO A 365 -22.52 16.79 1.58
CA PRO A 365 -22.53 16.05 0.32
C PRO A 365 -21.07 15.92 -0.17
N HIS A 366 -20.64 14.67 -0.36
CA HIS A 366 -19.32 14.29 -0.88
C HIS A 366 -18.91 15.10 -2.14
N PRO A 367 -17.72 15.73 -2.19
CA PRO A 367 -17.17 16.24 -3.44
C PRO A 367 -16.16 15.24 -4.01
N PHE A 368 -16.51 14.66 -5.16
CA PHE A 368 -15.69 14.01 -6.21
C PHE A 368 -16.38 12.81 -6.91
N ALA A 369 -17.69 12.62 -6.68
CA ALA A 369 -18.58 12.07 -7.69
C ALA A 369 -19.07 13.24 -8.58
N ALA A 370 -18.25 13.68 -9.51
CA ALA A 370 -18.66 14.65 -10.53
C ALA A 370 -18.11 14.24 -11.88
N GLU A 371 -18.60 13.12 -12.40
CA GLU A 371 -18.81 12.95 -13.84
C GLU A 371 -20.04 12.05 -14.05
N GLU A 372 -20.90 12.49 -14.97
CA GLU A 372 -22.20 11.93 -15.36
C GLU A 372 -23.42 12.21 -14.46
N LEU A 373 -23.94 13.44 -14.60
CA LEU A 373 -25.33 13.74 -14.26
C LEU A 373 -26.04 14.30 -15.50
N ALA A 374 -26.67 13.42 -16.25
CA ALA A 374 -27.73 13.79 -17.18
C ALA A 374 -28.78 12.68 -17.28
N GLY A 375 -29.77 12.74 -16.37
CA GLY A 375 -31.13 12.32 -16.67
C GLY A 375 -31.59 11.01 -16.03
N ALA A 376 -32.17 11.08 -14.84
CA ALA A 376 -33.34 10.29 -14.51
C ALA A 376 -34.09 10.92 -13.33
N THR A 377 -35.38 11.14 -13.56
CA THR A 377 -36.36 11.74 -12.66
C THR A 377 -36.74 10.83 -11.48
N ASN A 378 -36.98 11.47 -10.34
CA ASN A 378 -37.56 10.98 -9.08
C ASN A 378 -38.45 9.71 -9.19
N GLU A 379 -37.95 8.59 -8.68
CA GLU A 379 -38.78 7.57 -8.03
C GLU A 379 -38.21 7.24 -6.64
N ARG A 380 -39.08 7.27 -5.64
CA ARG A 380 -38.81 6.95 -4.23
C ARG A 380 -38.38 5.48 -4.10
N LEU A 381 -37.20 5.23 -3.52
CA LEU A 381 -36.78 3.92 -3.03
C LEU A 381 -36.58 3.95 -1.49
N PRO A 382 -36.76 2.80 -0.81
CA PRO A 382 -37.01 2.74 0.63
C PRO A 382 -35.77 2.95 1.49
N VAL A 383 -36.02 3.49 2.69
CA VAL A 383 -35.08 3.73 3.79
C VAL A 383 -34.60 2.40 4.38
N THR A 384 -33.35 2.05 4.12
CA THR A 384 -32.35 1.36 4.97
C THR A 384 -31.21 0.90 4.06
N PRO A 385 -29.94 1.31 4.27
CA PRO A 385 -28.86 0.78 3.44
C PRO A 385 -28.67 -0.71 3.79
N PRO A 386 -28.59 -1.59 2.78
CA PRO A 386 -28.24 -2.98 3.01
C PRO A 386 -26.82 -3.01 3.58
N PHE A 387 -26.59 -3.80 4.63
CA PHE A 387 -25.25 -4.07 5.16
C PHE A 387 -24.32 -4.42 3.99
N ALA A 388 -23.28 -3.60 3.80
CA ALA A 388 -22.27 -3.85 2.79
C ALA A 388 -21.62 -5.22 3.07
N PRO A 389 -21.39 -6.05 2.04
CA PRO A 389 -20.80 -7.38 2.23
C PRO A 389 -19.42 -7.26 2.91
N PRO A 390 -19.02 -8.22 3.78
CA PRO A 390 -17.78 -8.17 4.58
C PRO A 390 -16.51 -7.81 3.79
N ASN A 391 -16.48 -8.12 2.50
CA ASN A 391 -15.37 -7.87 1.58
C ASN A 391 -15.16 -6.38 1.26
N GLU A 392 -16.23 -5.59 1.30
CA GLU A 392 -16.13 -4.14 1.11
C GLU A 392 -15.47 -3.48 2.33
N ALA A 393 -15.78 -3.95 3.55
CA ALA A 393 -15.16 -3.45 4.78
C ALA A 393 -13.66 -3.77 4.83
N LEU A 394 -13.24 -4.97 4.41
CA LEU A 394 -11.83 -5.35 4.34
C LEU A 394 -11.06 -4.58 3.28
N LYS A 395 -11.65 -4.37 2.10
CA LYS A 395 -11.05 -3.51 1.07
C LYS A 395 -10.92 -2.06 1.57
N LYS A 396 -11.98 -1.50 2.16
CA LYS A 396 -11.93 -0.18 2.80
C LYS A 396 -10.85 -0.10 3.87
N LEU A 397 -10.65 -1.16 4.65
CA LEU A 397 -9.59 -1.24 5.65
C LEU A 397 -8.19 -1.25 5.03
N ALA A 398 -7.96 -2.03 3.98
CA ALA A 398 -6.68 -2.06 3.27
C ALA A 398 -6.38 -0.70 2.60
N ASP A 399 -7.37 -0.11 1.94
CA ASP A 399 -7.25 1.22 1.31
C ASP A 399 -6.97 2.29 2.38
N LEU A 400 -7.69 2.25 3.50
CA LEU A 400 -7.45 3.15 4.63
C LEU A 400 -6.04 2.99 5.20
N GLN A 401 -5.57 1.76 5.40
CA GLN A 401 -4.23 1.51 5.93
C GLN A 401 -3.14 2.08 5.00
N ALA A 402 -3.25 1.84 3.70
CA ALA A 402 -2.32 2.38 2.71
C ALA A 402 -2.32 3.92 2.71
N ASN A 403 -3.50 4.53 2.76
CA ASN A 403 -3.65 5.98 2.75
C ASN A 403 -3.13 6.63 4.03
N ILE A 404 -3.42 6.06 5.20
CA ILE A 404 -2.91 6.55 6.49
C ILE A 404 -1.38 6.46 6.53
N LEU A 405 -0.78 5.36 6.06
CA LEU A 405 0.68 5.22 6.04
C LEU A 405 1.35 6.21 5.08
N ALA A 406 0.76 6.43 3.91
CA ALA A 406 1.25 7.45 2.97
C ALA A 406 1.16 8.87 3.55
N ASP A 407 0.08 9.17 4.27
CA ASP A 407 -0.10 10.46 4.91
C ASP A 407 0.75 10.63 6.17
N LEU A 408 1.05 9.53 6.88
CA LEU A 408 2.00 9.53 7.99
C LEU A 408 3.42 9.86 7.52
N GLU A 409 3.82 9.47 6.30
CA GLU A 409 5.08 9.90 5.70
C GLU A 409 5.02 11.37 5.24
N THR A 410 3.90 11.76 4.63
CA THR A 410 3.72 13.12 4.12
C THR A 410 3.65 14.16 5.24
N VAL A 411 3.04 13.82 6.38
CA VAL A 411 2.86 14.76 7.51
C VAL A 411 4.19 15.12 8.19
N LYS A 412 5.25 14.31 8.01
CA LYS A 412 6.61 14.60 8.52
C LYS A 412 7.18 15.90 7.96
N TYR A 413 6.70 16.32 6.79
CA TYR A 413 7.10 17.54 6.10
C TYR A 413 6.28 18.77 6.49
N CYS A 414 5.30 18.63 7.40
CA CYS A 414 4.55 19.77 7.90
C CYS A 414 5.49 20.79 8.57
N LYS A 415 5.28 22.06 8.27
CA LYS A 415 6.04 23.20 8.81
C LYS A 415 5.12 24.12 9.62
N THR A 416 5.72 24.89 10.51
CA THR A 416 5.03 25.95 11.25
C THR A 416 4.81 27.16 10.36
N ALA A 417 3.75 27.93 10.61
CA ALA A 417 3.31 29.02 9.73
C ALA A 417 4.37 30.11 9.52
N ASP A 418 5.24 30.36 10.50
CA ASP A 418 6.36 31.29 10.43
C ASP A 418 7.45 30.86 9.43
N LYS A 419 7.50 29.56 9.09
CA LYS A 419 8.47 28.96 8.17
C LYS A 419 7.90 28.70 6.77
N CYS A 420 6.65 29.06 6.52
CA CYS A 420 5.99 28.90 5.23
C CYS A 420 5.98 30.25 4.47
N PRO A 421 6.78 30.40 3.40
CA PRO A 421 6.76 31.62 2.57
C PRO A 421 5.36 31.95 2.02
N GLU A 422 4.53 30.92 1.83
CA GLU A 422 3.18 30.99 1.29
C GLU A 422 2.15 31.52 2.30
N ALA A 423 2.45 31.48 3.61
CA ALA A 423 1.55 31.98 4.66
C ALA A 423 1.42 33.52 4.63
N ILE A 424 2.32 34.22 3.92
CA ILE A 424 2.39 35.67 3.83
C ILE A 424 1.78 36.17 2.49
N ASN A 425 1.71 35.33 1.46
CA ASN A 425 1.21 35.69 0.13
C ASN A 425 -0.21 35.13 -0.12
N ALA A 426 -1.24 35.95 0.08
CA ALA A 426 -2.65 35.63 -0.13
C ALA A 426 -3.06 35.34 -1.60
N THR A 427 -2.10 35.22 -2.53
CA THR A 427 -2.34 35.12 -3.99
C THR A 427 -2.13 33.72 -4.57
N TYR A 428 -1.69 32.74 -3.77
CA TYR A 428 -1.59 31.35 -4.22
C TYR A 428 -2.82 30.54 -3.79
N SER A 429 -3.30 29.74 -4.74
CA SER A 429 -4.55 28.98 -4.76
C SER A 429 -5.08 28.49 -3.40
N ILE A 430 -6.30 28.92 -3.06
CA ILE A 430 -7.09 28.53 -1.88
C ILE A 430 -7.17 26.99 -1.71
N THR A 431 -6.96 26.23 -2.78
CA THR A 431 -7.03 24.75 -2.82
C THR A 431 -5.83 24.01 -2.20
N SER A 432 -4.69 24.66 -1.92
CA SER A 432 -3.49 23.96 -1.40
C SER A 432 -3.29 24.08 0.11
N GLN A 433 -4.12 24.87 0.80
CA GLN A 433 -3.95 25.13 2.23
C GLN A 433 -4.71 24.06 3.04
N ASN A 434 -3.98 23.36 3.92
CA ASN A 434 -4.51 22.44 4.94
C ASN A 434 -5.12 21.11 4.44
N VAL A 435 -4.69 20.62 3.27
CA VAL A 435 -5.04 19.27 2.75
C VAL A 435 -4.89 18.17 3.81
N MET A 436 -3.86 18.25 4.66
CA MET A 436 -3.63 17.25 5.71
C MET A 436 -4.67 17.27 6.83
N VAL A 437 -5.28 18.42 7.14
CA VAL A 437 -6.39 18.52 8.10
C VAL A 437 -7.61 17.81 7.54
N GLY A 438 -7.92 18.03 6.25
CA GLY A 438 -9.02 17.32 5.57
C GLY A 438 -8.79 15.81 5.56
N ARG A 439 -7.63 15.36 5.08
CA ARG A 439 -7.30 13.92 5.02
C ARG A 439 -7.30 13.26 6.40
N MET A 440 -6.84 13.94 7.44
CA MET A 440 -6.93 13.45 8.82
C MET A 440 -8.38 13.19 9.25
N LEU A 441 -9.31 14.11 8.95
CA LEU A 441 -10.73 13.94 9.26
C LEU A 441 -11.38 12.86 8.38
N ASP A 442 -11.01 12.79 7.10
CA ASP A 442 -11.51 11.74 6.19
C ASP A 442 -11.10 10.33 6.67
N HIS A 443 -9.85 10.16 7.11
CA HIS A 443 -9.37 8.90 7.69
C HIS A 443 -10.12 8.52 8.95
N SER A 444 -10.41 9.50 9.81
CA SER A 444 -11.22 9.28 11.01
C SER A 444 -12.63 8.80 10.67
N THR A 445 -13.29 9.42 9.69
CA THR A 445 -14.62 9.00 9.23
C THR A 445 -14.57 7.59 8.64
N ALA A 446 -13.62 7.32 7.75
CA ALA A 446 -13.46 6.02 7.13
C ALA A 446 -13.21 4.91 8.17
N LEU A 447 -12.40 5.18 9.20
CA LEU A 447 -12.14 4.23 10.27
C LEU A 447 -13.39 3.96 11.11
N ILE A 448 -14.15 5.00 11.46
CA ILE A 448 -15.43 4.89 12.17
C ILE A 448 -16.40 4.00 11.38
N ASP A 449 -16.50 4.24 10.06
CA ASP A 449 -17.36 3.46 9.18
C ASP A 449 -16.94 1.99 9.13
N ILE A 450 -15.64 1.71 8.97
CA ILE A 450 -15.12 0.34 8.97
C ILE A 450 -15.40 -0.34 10.32
N LEU A 451 -15.16 0.34 11.44
CA LEU A 451 -15.43 -0.22 12.77
C LEU A 451 -16.92 -0.57 12.97
N ASN A 452 -17.83 0.20 12.38
CA ASN A 452 -19.26 -0.13 12.40
C ASN A 452 -19.58 -1.47 11.72
N HIS A 453 -18.81 -1.87 10.69
CA HIS A 453 -19.01 -3.17 10.02
C HIS A 453 -18.58 -4.35 10.91
N PHE A 454 -17.59 -4.15 11.78
CA PHE A 454 -17.08 -5.16 12.70
C PHE A 454 -17.80 -5.17 14.07
N GLN A 455 -18.78 -4.28 14.26
CA GLN A 455 -19.61 -4.21 15.46
C GLN A 455 -21.10 -3.91 15.14
N PRO A 456 -21.79 -4.79 14.39
CA PRO A 456 -23.21 -4.61 14.15
C PRO A 456 -24.01 -4.99 15.41
N HIS A 457 -24.54 -3.97 16.10
CA HIS A 457 -25.51 -4.04 17.20
C HIS A 457 -25.03 -4.58 18.58
N CYS A 458 -24.56 -3.68 19.45
CA CYS A 458 -24.55 -3.92 20.90
C CYS A 458 -25.84 -3.40 21.54
N THR A 459 -26.67 -4.29 22.08
CA THR A 459 -27.67 -3.92 23.10
C THR A 459 -26.98 -3.74 24.46
N GLU A 460 -27.40 -2.73 25.22
CA GLU A 460 -26.81 -2.33 26.50
C GLU A 460 -26.53 -3.53 27.43
N GLY A 461 -25.25 -3.77 27.73
CA GLY A 461 -24.84 -4.68 28.81
C GLY A 461 -23.84 -5.79 28.46
N GLU A 462 -23.53 -6.04 27.18
CA GLU A 462 -22.58 -7.09 26.77
C GLU A 462 -21.20 -6.55 26.36
N VAL A 463 -20.17 -7.36 26.61
CA VAL A 463 -18.73 -7.05 26.46
C VAL A 463 -18.41 -6.54 25.04
N PHE A 464 -17.79 -5.36 24.93
CA PHE A 464 -17.27 -4.80 23.66
C PHE A 464 -16.15 -5.69 23.11
N ASN A 465 -16.51 -6.61 22.22
CA ASN A 465 -15.56 -7.39 21.45
C ASN A 465 -15.80 -7.09 19.98
N LEU A 466 -14.80 -6.50 19.31
CA LEU A 466 -14.76 -6.53 17.85
C LEU A 466 -14.82 -8.01 17.40
N SER A 467 -15.73 -8.33 16.49
CA SER A 467 -15.92 -9.71 15.99
C SER A 467 -14.96 -10.05 14.85
N CYS A 468 -13.72 -9.58 14.92
CA CYS A 468 -12.71 -9.79 13.88
C CYS A 468 -11.52 -10.61 14.40
N ASP A 469 -10.84 -11.29 13.49
CA ASP A 469 -9.65 -12.09 13.80
C ASP A 469 -8.47 -11.23 14.30
N THR A 470 -7.38 -11.89 14.68
CA THR A 470 -6.20 -11.21 15.24
C THR A 470 -5.53 -10.27 14.22
N PRO A 471 -5.35 -10.66 12.94
CA PRO A 471 -4.81 -9.76 11.91
C PRO A 471 -5.65 -8.50 11.68
N ILE A 472 -6.97 -8.62 11.53
CA ILE A 472 -7.85 -7.47 11.34
C ILE A 472 -7.79 -6.56 12.57
N THR A 473 -7.79 -7.15 13.77
CA THR A 473 -7.65 -6.39 15.02
C THR A 473 -6.33 -5.60 15.06
N MET A 474 -5.21 -6.25 14.70
CA MET A 474 -3.89 -5.59 14.63
C MET A 474 -3.88 -4.46 13.60
N THR A 475 -4.47 -4.67 12.43
CA THR A 475 -4.57 -3.64 11.38
C THR A 475 -5.42 -2.46 11.83
N LEU A 476 -6.61 -2.70 12.41
CA LEU A 476 -7.48 -1.65 12.93
C LEU A 476 -6.78 -0.82 14.02
N VAL A 477 -6.11 -1.49 14.96
CA VAL A 477 -5.34 -0.82 16.02
C VAL A 477 -4.18 -0.03 15.42
N SER A 478 -3.43 -0.60 14.46
CA SER A 478 -2.31 0.07 13.78
C SER A 478 -2.78 1.30 13.00
N CYS A 479 -3.91 1.22 12.29
CA CYS A 479 -4.52 2.34 11.60
C CYS A 479 -4.85 3.47 12.60
N TYR A 480 -5.46 3.14 13.73
CA TYR A 480 -5.81 4.14 14.74
C TYR A 480 -4.58 4.78 15.39
N VAL A 481 -3.56 3.99 15.76
CA VAL A 481 -2.30 4.53 16.33
C VAL A 481 -1.57 5.42 15.33
N SER A 482 -1.55 5.04 14.05
CA SER A 482 -0.96 5.85 12.98
C SER A 482 -1.74 7.14 12.77
N LEU A 483 -3.08 7.09 12.85
CA LEU A 483 -3.95 8.25 12.82
C LEU A 483 -3.67 9.18 14.00
N VAL A 484 -3.55 8.67 15.23
CA VAL A 484 -3.17 9.45 16.42
C VAL A 484 -1.84 10.18 16.23
N ARG A 485 -0.85 9.56 15.56
CA ARG A 485 0.42 10.22 15.22
C ARG A 485 0.22 11.38 14.23
N ILE A 486 -0.61 11.20 13.20
CA ILE A 486 -0.98 12.28 12.26
C ILE A 486 -1.64 13.43 13.02
N TYR A 487 -2.63 13.13 13.86
CA TYR A 487 -3.29 14.10 14.75
C TYR A 487 -2.27 14.88 15.57
N ARG A 488 -1.36 14.17 16.25
CA ARG A 488 -0.35 14.77 17.13
C ARG A 488 0.58 15.71 16.37
N ILE A 489 1.02 15.32 15.18
CA ILE A 489 1.87 16.18 14.34
C ILE A 489 1.12 17.44 13.91
N ILE A 490 -0.09 17.28 13.36
CA ILE A 490 -0.91 18.41 12.87
C ILE A 490 -1.20 19.39 14.01
N PHE A 491 -1.68 18.89 15.15
CA PHE A 491 -2.00 19.73 16.30
C PHE A 491 -0.77 20.38 16.93
N SER A 492 0.38 19.72 16.96
CA SER A 492 1.63 20.37 17.36
C SER A 492 1.99 21.51 16.41
N CYS A 493 1.85 21.33 15.08
CA CYS A 493 2.07 22.41 14.12
C CYS A 493 1.13 23.58 14.36
N ILE A 494 -0.15 23.32 14.66
CA ILE A 494 -1.14 24.36 14.95
C ILE A 494 -0.76 25.13 16.22
N VAL A 495 -0.43 24.43 17.31
CA VAL A 495 0.02 25.05 18.57
C VAL A 495 1.22 25.96 18.34
N ASP A 496 2.24 25.48 17.63
CA ASP A 496 3.46 26.25 17.36
C ASP A 496 3.19 27.46 16.42
N SER A 497 2.23 27.33 15.51
CA SER A 497 1.91 28.36 14.51
C SER A 497 0.99 29.47 15.04
N LEU A 498 0.17 29.18 16.05
CA LEU A 498 -0.86 30.10 16.55
C LEU A 498 -0.32 31.47 17.00
N PRO A 499 0.78 31.58 17.77
CA PRO A 499 1.34 32.87 18.16
C PRO A 499 1.69 33.76 16.98
N PHE A 500 2.21 33.17 15.90
CA PHE A 500 2.53 33.88 14.65
C PHE A 500 1.24 34.30 13.92
N LEU A 501 0.30 33.36 13.74
CA LEU A 501 -0.95 33.60 13.02
C LEU A 501 -1.84 34.67 13.66
N LEU A 502 -1.90 34.72 14.99
CA LEU A 502 -2.65 35.74 15.73
C LEU A 502 -1.99 37.13 15.67
N GLY A 503 -0.72 37.22 15.27
CA GLY A 503 0.03 38.47 15.12
C GLY A 503 -0.06 39.12 13.73
N ILE A 504 -0.64 38.42 12.73
CA ILE A 504 -0.71 38.89 11.34
C ILE A 504 -1.91 39.86 11.16
N GLN A 505 -1.66 41.01 10.50
CA GLN A 505 -2.71 42.01 10.19
C GLN A 505 -3.38 41.79 8.80
N HIS A 506 -2.91 40.81 8.04
CA HIS A 506 -3.30 40.46 6.66
C HIS A 506 -4.13 39.15 6.62
N PRO A 507 -4.67 38.71 5.46
CA PRO A 507 -5.51 37.53 5.40
C PRO A 507 -4.78 36.33 5.99
N THR A 508 -5.35 35.76 7.05
CA THR A 508 -4.77 34.61 7.73
C THR A 508 -5.04 33.33 6.93
N PRO A 509 -4.08 32.40 6.87
CA PRO A 509 -4.33 31.05 6.37
C PRO A 509 -5.55 30.42 7.05
N GLN A 510 -6.45 29.81 6.27
CA GLN A 510 -7.70 29.23 6.77
C GLN A 510 -7.60 27.70 6.87
N LEU A 511 -7.95 27.14 8.02
CA LEU A 511 -8.08 25.68 8.21
C LEU A 511 -9.28 25.13 7.44
N PHE A 512 -10.36 25.91 7.34
CA PHE A 512 -11.59 25.55 6.63
C PHE A 512 -11.98 26.62 5.61
N PRO A 513 -11.38 26.61 4.42
CA PRO A 513 -11.69 27.59 3.38
C PRO A 513 -13.16 27.61 3.00
N GLY A 514 -13.80 28.78 3.06
CA GLY A 514 -15.19 28.97 2.61
C GLY A 514 -16.28 28.44 3.54
N MET A 515 -15.95 28.03 4.76
CA MET A 515 -16.94 27.56 5.75
C MET A 515 -17.74 28.73 6.33
N HIS A 516 -19.08 28.65 6.24
CA HIS A 516 -20.01 29.63 6.80
C HIS A 516 -20.92 28.94 7.84
N LEU A 517 -20.95 29.42 9.08
CA LEU A 517 -21.90 28.94 10.09
C LEU A 517 -23.09 29.91 10.14
N GLY A 518 -24.25 29.53 9.61
CA GLY A 518 -25.47 30.36 9.72
C GLY A 518 -25.33 31.79 9.15
N GLY A 519 -24.53 31.96 8.10
CA GLY A 519 -24.24 33.27 7.49
C GLY A 519 -23.02 34.00 8.07
N PHE A 520 -22.39 33.46 9.12
CA PHE A 520 -21.14 34.00 9.68
C PHE A 520 -19.92 33.48 8.92
N LYS A 521 -19.13 34.43 8.44
CA LYS A 521 -17.84 34.24 7.76
C LYS A 521 -16.74 33.93 8.77
N LEU A 522 -16.18 32.71 8.72
CA LEU A 522 -15.13 32.23 9.64
C LEU A 522 -13.71 32.62 9.19
N GLU A 523 -13.56 33.20 8.01
CA GLU A 523 -12.29 33.49 7.34
C GLU A 523 -11.34 34.34 8.21
N ALA A 524 -11.87 35.25 9.03
CA ALA A 524 -11.10 36.13 9.89
C ALA A 524 -10.87 35.57 11.31
N ARG A 525 -11.36 34.36 11.62
CA ARG A 525 -11.40 33.79 12.97
C ARG A 525 -10.72 32.43 13.05
N VAL A 526 -9.40 32.43 12.85
CA VAL A 526 -8.56 31.22 12.98
C VAL A 526 -8.68 30.59 14.37
N ASP A 527 -8.89 31.42 15.41
CA ASP A 527 -9.21 30.97 16.76
C ASP A 527 -10.45 30.07 16.80
N LEU A 528 -11.55 30.50 16.18
CA LEU A 528 -12.79 29.70 16.12
C LEU A 528 -12.63 28.47 15.25
N GLN A 529 -11.91 28.57 14.13
CA GLN A 529 -11.63 27.41 13.27
C GLN A 529 -10.83 26.34 14.02
N VAL A 530 -9.83 26.73 14.82
CA VAL A 530 -9.09 25.80 15.68
C VAL A 530 -10.00 25.18 16.73
N GLN A 531 -10.91 25.94 17.38
CA GLN A 531 -11.86 25.38 18.34
C GLN A 531 -12.81 24.36 17.71
N ILE A 532 -13.33 24.66 16.52
CA ILE A 532 -14.17 23.73 15.76
C ILE A 532 -13.39 22.45 15.44
N LEU A 533 -12.15 22.58 14.96
CA LEU A 533 -11.30 21.44 14.64
C LEU A 533 -10.99 20.59 15.89
N VAL A 534 -10.65 21.22 17.02
CA VAL A 534 -10.42 20.52 18.30
C VAL A 534 -11.67 19.74 18.71
N LYS A 535 -12.85 20.37 18.66
CA LYS A 535 -14.10 19.72 19.07
C LYS A 535 -14.45 18.52 18.19
N ILE A 536 -14.40 18.69 16.87
CA ILE A 536 -14.64 17.59 15.91
C ILE A 536 -13.64 16.46 16.15
N SER A 537 -12.37 16.80 16.34
CA SER A 537 -11.29 15.82 16.59
C SER A 537 -11.53 15.03 17.88
N GLU A 538 -11.88 15.70 18.98
CA GLU A 538 -12.21 15.03 20.26
C GLU A 538 -13.40 14.07 20.11
N ASP A 539 -14.45 14.48 19.39
CA ASP A 539 -15.64 13.67 19.19
C ASP A 539 -15.37 12.45 18.30
N MET A 540 -14.57 12.60 17.23
CA MET A 540 -14.17 11.48 16.37
C MET A 540 -13.24 10.49 17.08
N LEU A 541 -12.22 10.98 17.79
CA LEU A 541 -11.31 10.14 18.57
C LEU A 541 -12.09 9.35 19.63
N ARG A 542 -13.01 9.99 20.36
CA ARG A 542 -13.88 9.33 21.32
C ARG A 542 -14.78 8.29 20.67
N SER A 543 -15.34 8.59 19.50
CA SER A 543 -16.17 7.64 18.74
C SER A 543 -15.37 6.38 18.36
N ILE A 544 -14.12 6.54 17.94
CA ILE A 544 -13.23 5.42 17.61
C ILE A 544 -12.85 4.63 18.89
N GLU A 545 -12.41 5.32 19.94
CA GLU A 545 -12.00 4.69 21.21
C GLU A 545 -13.13 3.88 21.84
N THR A 546 -14.35 4.42 21.83
CA THR A 546 -15.54 3.72 22.35
C THR A 546 -15.86 2.46 21.54
N LYS A 547 -15.70 2.48 20.21
CA LYS A 547 -15.82 1.28 19.36
C LYS A 547 -14.72 0.25 19.66
N PHE A 548 -13.51 0.67 20.02
CA PHE A 548 -12.50 -0.27 20.52
C PHE A 548 -12.78 -0.80 21.93
N GLY A 549 -13.80 -0.31 22.62
CA GLY A 549 -14.12 -0.69 24.00
C GLY A 549 -13.29 0.05 25.06
N LEU A 550 -12.70 1.20 24.71
CA LEU A 550 -12.06 2.11 25.67
C LEU A 550 -13.13 3.07 26.21
N SER A 551 -13.44 2.98 27.50
CA SER A 551 -14.30 3.95 28.18
C SER A 551 -13.45 4.95 28.99
N ASP A 552 -13.74 6.24 28.82
CA ASP A 552 -13.14 7.33 29.60
C ASP A 552 -13.70 7.44 31.04
N ASN A 553 -14.70 6.63 31.40
CA ASN A 553 -15.37 6.69 32.70
C ASN A 553 -14.73 5.77 33.73
N VAL A 554 -13.54 6.12 34.23
CA VAL A 554 -13.06 5.60 35.51
C VAL A 554 -12.59 6.74 36.39
N SER A 555 -13.57 7.43 36.97
CA SER A 555 -13.43 8.03 38.29
C SER A 555 -14.23 7.19 39.29
N VAL A 556 -13.48 6.50 40.15
CA VAL A 556 -13.87 6.00 41.49
C VAL A 556 -14.79 4.76 41.57
N ALA A 557 -14.18 3.67 42.06
CA ALA A 557 -14.72 2.59 42.90
C ALA A 557 -16.10 2.01 42.54
N SER A 558 -16.12 0.93 41.77
CA SER A 558 -17.17 -0.09 41.78
C SER A 558 -16.56 -1.44 41.41
N GLU A 559 -16.72 -2.45 42.26
CA GLU A 559 -16.05 -3.75 42.22
C GLU A 559 -16.50 -4.70 41.08
N ASN A 560 -17.22 -4.22 40.07
CA ASN A 560 -17.66 -5.06 38.93
C ASN A 560 -17.36 -4.38 37.59
N ILE A 561 -16.08 -4.07 37.34
CA ILE A 561 -15.65 -3.52 36.04
C ILE A 561 -15.51 -4.68 35.03
N PRO A 562 -16.23 -4.65 33.88
CA PRO A 562 -15.99 -5.58 32.79
C PRO A 562 -14.54 -5.46 32.31
N LYS A 563 -13.81 -6.57 32.27
CA LYS A 563 -12.42 -6.56 31.80
C LYS A 563 -12.38 -6.10 30.34
N PRO A 564 -11.47 -5.18 29.96
CA PRO A 564 -11.34 -4.73 28.58
C PRO A 564 -11.00 -5.93 27.67
N GLY A 565 -11.62 -5.98 26.49
CA GLY A 565 -11.34 -7.01 25.47
C GLY A 565 -9.90 -6.98 24.97
N LYS A 566 -9.47 -8.02 24.25
CA LYS A 566 -8.08 -8.14 23.76
C LYS A 566 -7.66 -6.94 22.88
N ALA A 567 -8.57 -6.45 22.02
CA ALA A 567 -8.34 -5.29 21.16
C ALA A 567 -8.11 -3.99 21.97
N ALA A 568 -8.92 -3.75 23.00
CA ALA A 568 -8.77 -2.59 23.89
C ALA A 568 -7.46 -2.62 24.67
N GLN A 569 -7.04 -3.80 25.15
CA GLN A 569 -5.77 -3.96 25.86
C GLN A 569 -4.58 -3.69 24.94
N LEU A 570 -4.58 -4.30 23.75
CA LEU A 570 -3.55 -4.07 22.73
C LEU A 570 -3.46 -2.59 22.36
N LEU A 571 -4.61 -1.95 22.09
CA LEU A 571 -4.65 -0.55 21.72
C LEU A 571 -4.09 0.35 22.83
N ARG A 572 -4.47 0.11 24.09
CA ARG A 572 -3.94 0.88 25.23
C ARG A 572 -2.41 0.79 25.30
N THR A 573 -1.85 -0.41 25.18
CA THR A 573 -0.39 -0.59 25.19
C THR A 573 0.29 0.14 24.03
N MET A 574 -0.27 0.09 22.82
CA MET A 574 0.31 0.78 21.67
C MET A 574 0.20 2.31 21.76
N LEU A 575 -0.89 2.84 22.33
CA LEU A 575 -1.03 4.27 22.59
C LEU A 575 -0.06 4.75 23.68
N ASP A 576 0.14 3.97 24.74
CA ASP A 576 1.13 4.29 25.79
C ASP A 576 2.53 4.40 25.18
N HIS A 577 2.89 3.47 24.28
CA HIS A 577 4.15 3.54 23.53
C HIS A 577 4.22 4.78 22.64
N GLU A 578 3.17 5.08 21.87
CA GLU A 578 3.09 6.28 21.02
C GLU A 578 3.33 7.57 21.82
N THR A 579 2.73 7.71 23.00
CA THR A 579 2.90 8.91 23.83
C THR A 579 4.34 9.13 24.29
N SER A 580 5.10 8.03 24.46
CA SER A 580 6.52 8.08 24.85
C SER A 580 7.46 8.40 23.69
N GLU A 581 7.03 8.12 22.45
CA GLU A 581 7.79 8.40 21.25
C GLU A 581 7.68 9.88 20.83
N GLN A 582 8.71 10.38 20.15
CA GLN A 582 8.65 11.69 19.48
C GLN A 582 8.22 11.49 18.03
N PRO A 583 7.29 12.31 17.51
CA PRO A 583 6.92 12.22 16.11
C PRO A 583 8.12 12.49 15.21
N GLU A 584 8.30 11.65 14.20
CA GLU A 584 9.34 11.84 13.18
C GLU A 584 9.01 13.07 12.34
N LEU A 585 9.76 14.15 12.53
CA LEU A 585 9.61 15.39 11.77
C LEU A 585 10.88 15.62 10.95
N TYR A 586 10.70 16.04 9.70
CA TYR A 586 11.83 16.39 8.82
C TYR A 586 12.64 17.56 9.38
N GLU A 587 11.96 18.54 9.98
CA GLU A 587 12.60 19.59 10.76
C GLU A 587 12.46 19.26 12.25
N PRO A 588 13.58 18.98 12.97
CA PRO A 588 13.54 18.75 14.40
C PRO A 588 12.91 19.94 15.14
N ARG A 589 11.94 19.65 16.02
CA ARG A 589 11.31 20.63 16.90
C ARG A 589 11.56 20.27 18.36
N GLY A 590 11.14 21.15 19.26
CA GLY A 590 11.09 20.83 20.68
C GLY A 590 10.23 19.61 20.98
N HIS A 591 10.26 19.17 22.23
CA HIS A 591 9.48 18.01 22.69
C HIS A 591 7.98 18.18 22.34
N CYS A 592 7.46 17.27 21.53
CA CYS A 592 6.04 17.25 21.15
C CYS A 592 5.22 16.60 22.28
N LYS A 593 4.28 17.36 22.82
CA LYS A 593 3.41 16.89 23.90
C LYS A 593 2.48 15.77 23.41
N PRO A 594 1.95 14.93 24.32
CA PRO A 594 0.89 13.97 23.98
C PRO A 594 -0.34 14.66 23.38
N LEU A 595 -1.05 13.97 22.48
CA LEU A 595 -2.21 14.53 21.76
C LEU A 595 -3.28 15.11 22.70
N ARG A 596 -3.59 14.42 23.81
CA ARG A 596 -4.59 14.89 24.79
C ARG A 596 -4.19 16.23 25.42
N GLU A 597 -2.90 16.45 25.67
CA GLU A 597 -2.40 17.74 26.18
C GLU A 597 -2.42 18.84 25.13
N LEU A 598 -2.10 18.51 23.87
CA LEU A 598 -2.19 19.47 22.75
C LEU A 598 -3.63 19.97 22.58
N LEU A 599 -4.60 19.05 22.51
CA LEU A 599 -6.02 19.38 22.41
C LEU A 599 -6.51 20.21 23.62
N ALA A 600 -6.12 19.82 24.84
CA ALA A 600 -6.45 20.57 26.04
C ALA A 600 -5.87 22.00 26.03
N SER A 601 -4.61 22.16 25.59
CA SER A 601 -3.95 23.47 25.52
C SER A 601 -4.64 24.42 24.54
N LEU A 602 -5.10 23.91 23.39
CA LEU A 602 -5.82 24.69 22.40
C LEU A 602 -7.22 25.06 22.87
N ARG A 603 -7.91 24.14 23.56
CA ARG A 603 -9.21 24.39 24.19
C ARG A 603 -9.14 25.46 25.27
N ASP A 604 -8.11 25.43 26.11
CA ASP A 604 -7.95 26.35 27.24
C ASP A 604 -7.37 27.72 26.82
N SER A 605 -6.79 27.83 25.63
CA SER A 605 -6.31 29.09 25.05
C SER A 605 -7.42 30.15 24.92
N ASP A 606 -8.70 29.76 24.81
CA ASP A 606 -9.84 30.68 24.78
C ASP A 606 -10.21 31.20 26.20
N ARG A 607 -9.94 30.42 27.25
CA ARG A 607 -10.25 30.80 28.64
C ARG A 607 -9.24 31.82 29.19
N GLY A 608 -7.97 31.72 28.79
CA GLY A 608 -6.93 32.68 29.19
C GLY A 608 -7.09 34.07 28.57
N GLY A 609 -7.66 34.16 27.36
CA GLY A 609 -7.93 35.42 26.66
C GLY A 609 -9.07 36.25 27.28
N ARG A 610 -10.02 35.62 27.99
CA ARG A 610 -11.07 36.33 28.76
C ARG A 610 -10.61 36.84 30.12
N ALA A 611 -9.51 36.32 30.67
CA ALA A 611 -8.98 36.77 31.97
C ALA A 611 -7.98 37.94 31.86
N ARG A 612 -7.60 38.34 30.63
CA ARG A 612 -6.63 39.42 30.35
C ARG A 612 -7.17 40.53 29.45
N ARG A 613 -8.49 40.76 29.44
CA ARG A 613 -9.07 42.02 28.92
C ARG A 613 -9.84 42.73 30.01
#